data_AF-A0A8H7PIS2-F1
#
_entry.id   AF-A0A8H7PIS2-F1
#
_cell.length_a   1.000
_cell.length_b   1.000
_cell.length_c   1.000
_cell.angle_alpha   90.00
_cell.angle_beta   90.00
_cell.angle_gamma   90.00
#
_symmetry.space_group_name_H-M   'P 1'
#
loop_
_entity.id
_entity.type
_entity.pdbx_description
1 polymer ?
#
loop_
_entity_poly.entity_id
_entity_poly.type
_entity_poly.pdbx_seq_one_letter_code
_entity_poly.pdbx_strand_id
1 'polypeptide(L)'
;MTTSLTSRVLKLEQEFFPTLSPAQIKALTYNGSLETRDSHLYGEFAFLASGLKPCLLICFPDPKLNRFYTEQVVNKAIENSQNLQCYSIQRDIISDEMNLRGTSIVVNRDTTHASQIVKLLEDETFNSISEDKLAVFLDYPGSLPSSAEELDSMLEVAYLDATRQVNWLIRSSEDPIIVTTFAAQESEVDKVKEHFQRYRAKMLEMNIDLQILIRKPK
;
A
#
# COMPACT_ATOMS: atom_id res chain seq x y z
N MET A 1 -10.89 -14.79 21.06
CA MET A 1 -9.95 -13.72 20.72
C MET A 1 -10.13 -13.40 19.26
N THR A 2 -10.55 -12.18 18.91
CA THR A 2 -10.63 -11.73 17.53
C THR A 2 -9.22 -11.45 17.03
N THR A 3 -8.76 -12.20 16.03
CA THR A 3 -7.50 -11.90 15.33
C THR A 3 -7.57 -10.48 14.77
N SER A 4 -6.57 -9.64 15.04
CA SER A 4 -6.50 -8.28 14.49
C SER A 4 -6.53 -8.32 12.96
N LEU A 5 -7.07 -7.29 12.32
CA LEU A 5 -7.15 -7.22 10.85
C LEU A 5 -5.78 -7.48 10.21
N THR A 6 -4.73 -6.84 10.74
CA THR A 6 -3.36 -7.00 10.28
C THR A 6 -2.87 -8.44 10.31
N SER A 7 -3.08 -9.17 11.41
CA SER A 7 -2.69 -10.58 11.50
C SER A 7 -3.50 -11.47 10.56
N ARG A 8 -4.77 -11.13 10.31
CA ARG A 8 -5.61 -11.84 9.35
C ARG A 8 -5.14 -11.63 7.92
N VAL A 9 -4.86 -10.38 7.53
CA VAL A 9 -4.33 -10.05 6.19
C VAL A 9 -3.00 -10.75 5.97
N LEU A 10 -2.06 -10.64 6.92
CA LEU A 10 -0.76 -11.30 6.80
C LEU A 10 -0.90 -12.81 6.60
N LYS A 11 -1.77 -13.47 7.37
CA LYS A 11 -2.03 -14.90 7.21
C LYS A 11 -2.59 -15.21 5.81
N LEU A 12 -3.57 -14.44 5.35
CA LEU A 12 -4.18 -14.65 4.04
C LEU A 12 -3.18 -14.39 2.90
N GLU A 13 -2.30 -13.40 3.03
CA GLU A 13 -1.20 -13.16 2.09
C GLU A 13 -0.21 -14.33 2.06
N GLN A 14 0.17 -14.86 3.23
CA GLN A 14 1.05 -16.03 3.35
C GLN A 14 0.45 -17.29 2.72
N GLU A 15 -0.87 -17.42 2.73
CA GLU A 15 -1.58 -18.50 2.04
C GLU A 15 -1.75 -18.20 0.54
N PHE A 16 -1.91 -16.94 0.15
CA PHE A 16 -2.18 -16.50 -1.21
C PHE A 16 -0.96 -16.57 -2.12
N PHE A 17 0.16 -15.94 -1.74
CA PHE A 17 1.32 -15.80 -2.62
C PHE A 17 1.92 -17.13 -3.11
N PRO A 18 1.96 -18.21 -2.30
CA PRO A 18 2.40 -19.53 -2.76
C PRO A 18 1.48 -20.18 -3.81
N THR A 19 0.25 -19.71 -3.98
CA THR A 19 -0.70 -20.23 -4.98
C THR A 19 -0.52 -19.63 -6.37
N LEU A 20 0.31 -18.59 -6.49
CA LEU A 20 0.52 -17.90 -7.74
C LEU A 20 1.27 -18.77 -8.76
N SER A 21 0.81 -18.73 -10.01
CA SER A 21 1.52 -19.38 -11.11
C SER A 21 2.88 -18.74 -11.37
N PRO A 22 3.85 -19.45 -11.98
CA PRO A 22 5.15 -18.88 -12.33
C PRO A 22 5.06 -17.60 -13.19
N ALA A 23 4.05 -17.51 -14.07
CA ALA A 23 3.83 -16.31 -14.88
C ALA A 23 3.39 -15.11 -14.02
N GLN A 24 2.51 -15.33 -13.04
CA GLN A 24 2.07 -14.29 -12.11
C GLN A 24 3.20 -13.85 -11.19
N ILE A 25 4.00 -14.79 -10.66
CA ILE A 25 5.18 -14.47 -9.85
C ILE A 25 6.16 -13.62 -10.67
N LYS A 26 6.42 -14.01 -11.92
CA LYS A 26 7.32 -13.27 -12.82
C LYS A 26 6.80 -11.84 -13.09
N ALA A 27 5.50 -11.66 -13.28
CA ALA A 27 4.90 -10.35 -13.47
C ALA A 27 4.97 -9.51 -12.18
N LEU A 28 4.64 -10.09 -11.03
CA LEU A 28 4.64 -9.44 -9.73
C LEU A 28 6.05 -8.99 -9.30
N THR A 29 7.05 -9.82 -9.55
CA THR A 29 8.44 -9.60 -9.11
C THR A 29 9.28 -8.82 -10.13
N TYR A 30 8.67 -8.26 -11.18
CA TYR A 30 9.39 -7.61 -12.28
C TYR A 30 10.53 -8.49 -12.83
N ASN A 31 10.19 -9.72 -13.23
CA ASN A 31 11.12 -10.74 -13.68
C ASN A 31 12.17 -11.19 -12.64
N GLY A 32 11.81 -11.18 -11.36
CA GLY A 32 12.69 -11.58 -10.26
C GLY A 32 13.61 -10.46 -9.75
N SER A 33 13.34 -9.21 -10.13
CA SER A 33 14.03 -8.02 -9.59
C SER A 33 13.61 -7.73 -8.14
N LEU A 34 12.40 -8.17 -7.75
CA LEU A 34 11.87 -8.11 -6.40
C LEU A 34 11.57 -9.51 -5.87
N GLU A 35 11.39 -9.62 -4.56
CA GLU A 35 10.87 -10.83 -3.95
C GLU A 35 9.36 -10.73 -3.75
N THR A 36 8.67 -11.87 -3.74
CA THR A 36 7.22 -11.91 -3.51
C THR A 36 6.83 -11.29 -2.16
N ARG A 37 7.71 -11.37 -1.15
CA ARG A 37 7.49 -10.75 0.17
C ARG A 37 7.36 -9.23 0.11
N ASP A 38 7.99 -8.59 -0.88
CA ASP A 38 7.95 -7.14 -1.08
C ASP A 38 6.57 -6.67 -1.58
N SER A 39 5.71 -7.62 -2.00
CA SER A 39 4.34 -7.36 -2.46
C SER A 39 3.29 -7.48 -1.37
N HIS A 40 3.69 -7.77 -0.13
CA HIS A 40 2.75 -7.85 0.99
C HIS A 40 2.20 -6.46 1.36
N LEU A 41 0.90 -6.40 1.61
CA LEU A 41 0.15 -5.17 1.93
C LEU A 41 -0.37 -5.17 3.38
N TYR A 42 -0.03 -6.16 4.22
CA TYR A 42 -0.50 -6.18 5.62
C TYR A 42 -0.19 -4.89 6.38
N GLY A 43 0.94 -4.24 6.07
CA GLY A 43 1.37 -2.98 6.67
C GLY A 43 0.44 -1.84 6.31
N GLU A 44 0.11 -1.71 5.02
CA GLU A 44 -0.90 -0.78 4.51
C GLU A 44 -2.27 -1.00 5.16
N PHE A 45 -2.69 -2.26 5.34
CA PHE A 45 -3.91 -2.58 6.09
C PHE A 45 -3.82 -2.19 7.57
N ALA A 46 -2.64 -2.28 8.20
CA ALA A 46 -2.43 -1.81 9.57
C ALA A 46 -2.60 -0.28 9.65
N PHE A 47 -2.02 0.47 8.70
CA PHE A 47 -2.17 1.92 8.63
C PHE A 47 -3.65 2.32 8.46
N LEU A 48 -4.35 1.66 7.53
CA LEU A 48 -5.77 1.87 7.30
C LEU A 48 -6.62 1.59 8.56
N ALA A 49 -6.41 0.44 9.21
CA ALA A 49 -7.15 0.04 10.40
C ALA A 49 -6.88 0.93 11.62
N SER A 50 -5.69 1.50 11.72
CA SER A 50 -5.31 2.43 12.79
C SER A 50 -5.82 3.86 12.58
N GLY A 51 -6.46 4.14 11.44
CA GLY A 51 -6.95 5.46 11.06
C GLY A 51 -5.87 6.43 10.59
N LEU A 52 -4.64 5.94 10.32
CA LEU A 52 -3.58 6.76 9.75
C LEU A 52 -3.86 7.14 8.30
N LYS A 53 -4.42 6.20 7.52
CA LYS A 53 -4.73 6.39 6.10
C LYS A 53 -6.24 6.43 5.86
N PRO A 54 -6.73 7.33 4.99
CA PRO A 54 -8.12 7.32 4.56
C PRO A 54 -8.50 6.10 3.73
N CYS A 55 -7.62 5.71 2.80
CA CYS A 55 -7.81 4.52 1.97
C CYS A 55 -6.48 3.85 1.59
N LEU A 56 -6.61 2.65 1.03
CA LEU A 56 -5.54 1.85 0.44
C LEU A 56 -5.88 1.59 -1.02
N LEU A 57 -4.96 1.91 -1.93
CA LEU A 57 -5.03 1.52 -3.34
C LEU A 57 -4.26 0.21 -3.54
N ILE A 58 -4.91 -0.78 -4.15
CA ILE A 58 -4.34 -2.07 -4.50
C ILE A 58 -4.24 -2.12 -6.02
N CYS A 59 -2.99 -2.14 -6.50
CA CYS A 59 -2.67 -2.08 -7.92
C CYS A 59 -1.54 -3.06 -8.23
N PHE A 60 -1.90 -4.24 -8.74
CA PHE A 60 -0.95 -5.20 -9.27
C PHE A 60 -0.76 -5.02 -10.79
N PRO A 61 0.37 -5.46 -11.37
CA PRO A 61 0.64 -5.32 -12.80
C PRO A 61 -0.39 -6.00 -13.73
N ASP A 62 -1.14 -6.98 -13.23
CA ASP A 62 -2.21 -7.67 -13.95
C ASP A 62 -3.57 -7.45 -13.25
N PRO A 63 -4.58 -6.86 -13.93
CA PRO A 63 -5.92 -6.72 -13.38
C PRO A 63 -6.56 -8.04 -12.90
N LYS A 64 -6.21 -9.17 -13.52
CA LYS A 64 -6.69 -10.50 -13.06
C LYS A 64 -6.06 -10.88 -11.72
N LEU A 65 -4.77 -10.61 -11.55
CA LEU A 65 -4.09 -10.80 -10.27
C LEU A 65 -4.70 -9.90 -9.20
N ASN A 66 -4.99 -8.63 -9.53
CA ASN A 66 -5.63 -7.71 -8.61
C ASN A 66 -7.03 -8.19 -8.16
N ARG A 67 -7.85 -8.67 -9.09
CA ARG A 67 -9.16 -9.28 -8.76
C ARG A 67 -8.98 -10.50 -7.87
N PHE A 68 -8.06 -11.39 -8.21
CA PHE A 68 -7.82 -12.62 -7.45
C PHE A 68 -7.33 -12.32 -6.03
N TYR A 69 -6.39 -11.38 -5.86
CA TYR A 69 -5.94 -10.91 -4.55
C TYR A 69 -7.10 -10.30 -3.74
N THR A 70 -7.91 -9.46 -4.37
CA THR A 70 -9.07 -8.83 -3.72
C THR A 70 -10.06 -9.86 -3.21
N GLU A 71 -10.38 -10.89 -4.00
CA GLU A 71 -11.30 -11.95 -3.61
C GLU A 71 -10.74 -12.85 -2.50
N GLN A 72 -9.46 -13.24 -2.61
CA GLN A 72 -8.87 -14.24 -1.72
C GLN A 72 -8.34 -13.66 -0.41
N VAL A 73 -7.89 -12.40 -0.43
CA VAL A 73 -7.25 -11.75 0.71
C VAL A 73 -8.15 -10.63 1.25
N VAL A 74 -8.44 -9.61 0.43
CA VAL A 74 -9.06 -8.37 0.90
C VAL A 74 -10.47 -8.61 1.44
N ASN A 75 -11.36 -9.18 0.60
CA ASN A 75 -12.77 -9.38 0.96
C ASN A 75 -12.91 -10.30 2.18
N LYS A 76 -12.11 -11.37 2.26
CA LYS A 76 -12.09 -12.27 3.43
C LYS A 76 -11.53 -11.58 4.67
N ALA A 77 -10.53 -10.71 4.51
CA ALA A 77 -9.97 -9.97 5.63
C ALA A 77 -11.00 -9.02 6.26
N ILE A 78 -11.74 -8.30 5.42
CA ILE A 78 -12.67 -7.24 5.84
C ILE A 78 -14.14 -7.69 5.95
N GLU A 79 -14.47 -8.97 5.71
CA GLU A 79 -15.85 -9.49 5.64
C GLU A 79 -16.74 -9.07 6.84
N ASN A 80 -16.15 -8.98 8.02
CA ASN A 80 -16.85 -8.61 9.26
C ASN A 80 -16.48 -7.20 9.76
N SER A 81 -15.85 -6.38 8.92
CA SER A 81 -15.52 -5.01 9.24
C SER A 81 -16.75 -4.12 9.06
N GLN A 82 -17.06 -3.31 10.06
CA GLN A 82 -18.14 -2.32 9.96
C GLN A 82 -17.69 -1.02 9.29
N ASN A 83 -16.39 -0.73 9.31
CA ASN A 83 -15.83 0.54 8.88
C ASN A 83 -14.91 0.42 7.65
N LEU A 84 -14.61 -0.78 7.14
CA LEU A 84 -13.82 -0.93 5.92
C LEU A 84 -14.67 -1.43 4.78
N GLN A 85 -14.53 -0.81 3.61
CA GLN A 85 -15.25 -1.19 2.41
C GLN A 85 -14.31 -1.21 1.21
N CYS A 86 -14.34 -2.30 0.44
CA CYS A 86 -13.56 -2.44 -0.79
C CYS A 86 -14.40 -2.10 -2.02
N TYR A 87 -13.81 -1.35 -2.94
CA TYR A 87 -14.39 -0.95 -4.22
C TYR A 87 -13.46 -1.36 -5.34
N SER A 88 -14.00 -1.88 -6.44
CA SER A 88 -13.23 -2.20 -7.64
C SER A 88 -13.49 -1.15 -8.71
N ILE A 89 -12.44 -0.54 -9.23
CA ILE A 89 -12.54 0.50 -10.25
C ILE A 89 -12.58 -0.19 -11.62
N GLN A 90 -13.73 -0.16 -12.30
CA GLN A 90 -13.89 -0.79 -13.62
C GLN A 90 -13.85 0.19 -14.80
N ARG A 91 -13.84 1.49 -14.47
CA ARG A 91 -13.85 2.62 -15.40
C ARG A 91 -12.50 3.32 -15.43
N ASP A 92 -12.26 4.10 -16.48
CA ASP A 92 -11.04 4.89 -16.60
C ASP A 92 -11.13 6.12 -15.67
N ILE A 93 -10.28 6.12 -14.64
CA ILE A 93 -10.00 7.29 -13.81
C ILE A 93 -8.51 7.52 -13.95
N ILE A 94 -8.14 8.64 -14.58
CA ILE A 94 -6.77 8.91 -14.99
C ILE A 94 -6.16 9.94 -14.04
N SER A 95 -4.96 9.64 -13.60
CA SER A 95 -4.04 10.58 -12.98
C SER A 95 -2.87 10.82 -13.91
N ASP A 96 -2.00 11.77 -13.59
CA ASP A 96 -0.86 12.08 -14.45
C ASP A 96 0.07 10.87 -14.59
N GLU A 97 0.13 10.00 -13.57
CA GLU A 97 1.07 8.89 -13.50
C GLU A 97 0.43 7.51 -13.74
N MET A 98 -0.90 7.39 -13.57
CA MET A 98 -1.57 6.09 -13.73
C MET A 98 -3.04 6.15 -14.17
N ASN A 99 -3.47 5.06 -14.81
CA ASN A 99 -4.88 4.73 -14.99
C ASN A 99 -5.32 3.77 -13.88
N LEU A 100 -6.33 4.15 -13.10
CA LEU A 100 -6.84 3.36 -11.99
C LEU A 100 -7.77 2.21 -12.41
N ARG A 101 -8.07 2.05 -13.70
CA ARG A 101 -8.93 0.97 -14.18
C ARG A 101 -8.33 -0.40 -13.87
N GLY A 102 -9.15 -1.26 -13.26
CA GLY A 102 -8.76 -2.61 -12.85
C GLY A 102 -8.13 -2.67 -11.45
N THR A 103 -7.94 -1.53 -10.79
CA THR A 103 -7.46 -1.46 -9.39
C THR A 103 -8.60 -1.64 -8.38
N SER A 104 -8.23 -1.81 -7.11
CA SER A 104 -9.18 -1.86 -5.99
C SER A 104 -8.80 -0.84 -4.92
N ILE A 105 -9.79 -0.17 -4.34
CA ILE A 105 -9.59 0.77 -3.22
C ILE A 105 -10.33 0.27 -1.99
N VAL A 106 -9.63 0.15 -0.88
CA VAL A 106 -10.22 -0.12 0.44
C VAL A 106 -10.32 1.18 1.21
N VAL A 107 -11.53 1.61 1.55
CA VAL A 107 -11.82 2.88 2.22
C VAL A 107 -12.12 2.62 3.69
N ASN A 108 -11.49 3.41 4.58
CA ASN A 108 -11.92 3.52 5.96
C ASN A 108 -13.06 4.54 6.07
N ARG A 109 -14.27 4.06 6.38
CA ARG A 109 -15.51 4.84 6.46
C ARG A 109 -15.55 5.82 7.62
N ASP A 110 -14.66 5.66 8.61
CA ASP A 110 -14.56 6.56 9.76
C ASP A 110 -13.67 7.79 9.48
N THR A 111 -12.95 7.82 8.36
CA THR A 111 -12.12 8.97 7.98
C THR A 111 -12.95 10.15 7.49
N THR A 112 -12.46 11.37 7.70
CA THR A 112 -13.08 12.61 7.23
C THR A 112 -13.16 12.69 5.71
N HIS A 113 -12.31 11.94 4.98
CA HIS A 113 -12.31 11.89 3.52
C HIS A 113 -13.23 10.81 2.92
N ALA A 114 -13.87 9.96 3.73
CA ALA A 114 -14.65 8.81 3.25
C ALA A 114 -15.69 9.21 2.20
N SER A 115 -16.48 10.25 2.47
CA SER A 115 -17.54 10.72 1.56
C SER A 115 -17.00 11.22 0.22
N GLN A 116 -15.84 11.90 0.24
CA GLN A 116 -15.21 12.41 -0.98
C GLN A 116 -14.65 11.27 -1.83
N ILE A 117 -14.00 10.29 -1.20
CA ILE A 117 -13.45 9.12 -1.88
C ILE A 117 -14.58 8.28 -2.48
N VAL A 118 -15.65 8.03 -1.72
CA VAL A 118 -16.79 7.24 -2.18
C VAL A 118 -17.52 7.93 -3.32
N LYS A 119 -17.74 9.26 -3.21
CA LYS A 119 -18.31 10.04 -4.30
C LYS A 119 -17.46 9.94 -5.57
N LEU A 120 -16.14 10.02 -5.45
CA LEU A 120 -15.24 9.85 -6.59
C LEU A 120 -15.40 8.47 -7.25
N LEU A 121 -15.56 7.42 -6.45
CA LEU A 121 -15.70 6.05 -6.93
C LEU A 121 -17.06 5.82 -7.60
N GLU A 122 -18.13 6.41 -7.08
CA GLU A 122 -19.52 6.23 -7.53
C GLU A 122 -19.95 7.20 -8.63
N ASP A 123 -19.33 8.37 -8.76
CA ASP A 123 -19.64 9.36 -9.80
C ASP A 123 -19.09 8.92 -11.17
N GLU A 124 -19.97 8.38 -12.01
CA GLU A 124 -19.63 7.90 -13.36
C GLU A 124 -19.06 8.99 -14.28
N THR A 125 -19.32 10.28 -13.99
CA THR A 125 -18.82 11.40 -14.79
C THR A 125 -17.37 11.77 -14.47
N PHE A 126 -16.86 11.31 -13.32
CA PHE A 126 -15.54 11.68 -12.83
C PHE A 126 -14.44 10.85 -13.49
N ASN A 127 -13.71 11.36 -14.47
CA ASN A 127 -12.72 10.57 -15.23
C ASN A 127 -11.25 10.90 -14.91
N SER A 128 -10.97 11.87 -14.03
CA SER A 128 -9.61 12.31 -13.76
C SER A 128 -9.40 12.77 -12.32
N ILE A 129 -8.25 12.44 -11.73
CA ILE A 129 -7.83 12.86 -10.38
C ILE A 129 -6.39 13.37 -10.45
N SER A 130 -6.09 14.51 -9.81
CA SER A 130 -4.72 14.99 -9.70
C SER A 130 -3.90 14.17 -8.70
N GLU A 131 -2.58 14.08 -8.91
CA GLU A 131 -1.66 13.40 -7.99
C GLU A 131 -1.72 13.98 -6.58
N ASP A 132 -1.82 15.31 -6.43
CA ASP A 132 -1.96 15.95 -5.11
C ASP A 132 -3.16 15.42 -4.33
N LYS A 133 -4.29 15.21 -5.02
CA LYS A 133 -5.52 14.73 -4.38
C LYS A 133 -5.42 13.24 -4.08
N LEU A 134 -4.80 12.47 -4.97
CA LEU A 134 -4.55 11.05 -4.75
C LEU A 134 -3.57 10.84 -3.57
N ALA A 135 -2.53 11.65 -3.47
CA ALA A 135 -1.57 11.66 -2.37
C ALA A 135 -2.23 11.99 -1.02
N VAL A 136 -3.21 12.91 -0.99
CA VAL A 136 -4.01 13.17 0.22
C VAL A 136 -4.84 11.95 0.61
N PHE A 137 -5.48 11.27 -0.36
CA PHE A 137 -6.29 10.09 -0.07
C PHE A 137 -5.47 8.88 0.38
N LEU A 138 -4.28 8.72 -0.18
CA LEU A 138 -3.34 7.66 0.14
C LEU A 138 -2.32 8.05 1.23
N ASP A 139 -2.42 9.25 1.79
CA ASP A 139 -1.53 9.84 2.80
C ASP A 139 -0.04 9.59 2.48
N TYR A 140 0.39 9.95 1.27
CA TYR A 140 1.82 9.93 0.91
C TYR A 140 2.43 11.33 1.08
N PRO A 141 3.53 11.47 1.86
CA PRO A 141 4.09 12.78 2.16
C PRO A 141 5.03 13.30 1.07
N GLY A 142 5.47 12.48 0.13
CA GLY A 142 6.38 12.88 -0.94
C GLY A 142 5.68 13.08 -2.27
N SER A 143 6.26 13.91 -3.12
CA SER A 143 5.81 14.14 -4.48
C SER A 143 6.68 13.39 -5.50
N LEU A 144 6.04 12.86 -6.54
CA LEU A 144 6.74 12.37 -7.72
C LEU A 144 7.42 13.53 -8.47
N PRO A 145 8.55 13.29 -9.13
CA PRO A 145 9.23 14.32 -9.93
C PRO A 145 8.35 14.75 -11.10
N SER A 146 8.18 16.05 -11.27
CA SER A 146 7.39 16.66 -12.35
C SER A 146 8.23 17.04 -13.57
N SER A 147 9.56 16.94 -13.45
CA SER A 147 10.52 17.28 -14.49
C SER A 147 11.72 16.30 -14.48
N ALA A 148 12.49 16.30 -15.56
CA ALA A 148 13.70 15.48 -15.65
C ALA A 148 14.77 15.94 -14.64
N GLU A 149 14.83 17.24 -14.36
CA GLU A 149 15.74 17.81 -13.37
C GLU A 149 15.42 17.36 -11.94
N GLU A 150 14.14 17.14 -11.62
CA GLU A 150 13.70 16.65 -10.32
C GLU A 150 13.99 15.14 -10.10
N LEU A 151 14.35 14.40 -11.15
CA LEU A 151 14.77 13.00 -11.00
C LEU A 151 16.06 12.87 -10.17
N ASP A 152 16.98 13.82 -10.30
CA ASP A 152 18.28 13.80 -9.60
C ASP A 152 18.13 14.01 -8.08
N SER A 153 17.06 14.68 -7.67
CA SER A 153 16.67 14.92 -6.27
C SER A 153 15.65 13.93 -5.74
N MET A 154 15.23 12.93 -6.53
CA MET A 154 14.29 11.91 -6.09
C MET A 154 14.95 10.95 -5.09
N LEU A 155 14.21 10.62 -4.03
CA LEU A 155 14.56 9.67 -3.00
C LEU A 155 13.52 8.54 -2.96
N GLU A 156 14.00 7.32 -2.80
CA GLU A 156 13.20 6.17 -2.40
C GLU A 156 13.06 6.17 -0.88
N VAL A 157 11.81 6.11 -0.41
CA VAL A 157 11.48 5.96 1.00
C VAL A 157 10.80 4.61 1.22
N ALA A 158 11.24 3.87 2.23
CA ALA A 158 10.58 2.65 2.66
C ALA A 158 10.38 2.66 4.18
N TYR A 159 9.20 2.23 4.63
CA TYR A 159 8.98 1.90 6.03
C TYR A 159 9.12 0.40 6.20
N LEU A 160 9.75 0.00 7.30
CA LEU A 160 10.14 -1.38 7.57
C LEU A 160 9.58 -1.82 8.91
N ASP A 161 8.98 -3.00 9.00
CA ASP A 161 8.57 -3.65 10.25
C ASP A 161 9.76 -4.39 10.86
N ALA A 162 10.31 -3.85 11.94
CA ALA A 162 11.44 -4.44 12.66
C ALA A 162 11.02 -5.43 13.76
N THR A 163 9.73 -5.54 14.10
CA THR A 163 9.28 -6.52 15.11
C THR A 163 9.04 -7.89 14.52
N ARG A 164 8.65 -7.95 13.24
CA ARG A 164 8.39 -9.20 12.55
C ARG A 164 9.63 -9.65 11.78
N GLN A 165 10.26 -10.69 12.31
CA GLN A 165 11.15 -11.55 11.54
C GLN A 165 10.31 -12.71 10.99
N VAL A 166 10.32 -12.91 9.68
CA VAL A 166 9.63 -14.07 9.10
C VAL A 166 10.62 -15.20 8.94
N ASN A 167 10.36 -16.31 9.62
CA ASN A 167 11.11 -17.55 9.50
C ASN A 167 10.67 -18.27 8.21
N TRP A 168 11.24 -17.88 7.07
CA TRP A 168 11.06 -18.62 5.83
C TRP A 168 12.21 -19.63 5.67
N LEU A 169 11.83 -20.89 5.44
CA LEU A 169 12.75 -21.93 5.03
C LEU A 169 13.54 -21.43 3.80
N ILE A 170 14.86 -21.24 4.00
CA ILE A 170 15.92 -20.90 3.03
C ILE A 170 16.45 -19.45 3.17
N ARG A 171 17.57 -19.39 3.92
CA ARG A 171 18.65 -18.39 4.00
C ARG A 171 18.31 -17.00 4.60
N SER A 172 18.59 -16.93 5.91
CA SER A 172 18.96 -15.76 6.72
C SER A 172 18.05 -14.54 6.63
N SER A 173 16.93 -14.52 7.37
CA SER A 173 16.05 -13.36 7.43
C SER A 173 16.02 -12.74 8.83
N GLU A 174 17.13 -12.10 9.22
CA GLU A 174 17.10 -11.04 10.24
C GLU A 174 16.62 -9.70 9.66
N ASP A 175 16.37 -9.64 8.35
CA ASP A 175 15.98 -8.42 7.65
C ASP A 175 14.54 -8.01 7.96
N PRO A 176 14.28 -6.73 8.23
CA PRO A 176 12.94 -6.21 8.48
C PRO A 176 12.11 -6.23 7.19
N ILE A 177 10.78 -6.29 7.34
CA ILE A 177 9.84 -6.43 6.21
C ILE A 177 9.42 -5.06 5.71
N ILE A 178 9.46 -4.81 4.40
CA ILE A 178 8.91 -3.59 3.81
C ILE A 178 7.39 -3.58 4.01
N VAL A 179 6.88 -2.50 4.60
CA VAL A 179 5.44 -2.30 4.83
C VAL A 179 4.81 -1.27 3.90
N THR A 180 5.60 -0.32 3.40
CA THR A 180 5.20 0.66 2.39
C THR A 180 6.43 1.28 1.74
N THR A 181 6.26 1.77 0.52
CA THR A 181 7.28 2.51 -0.24
C THR A 181 6.66 3.67 -0.98
N PHE A 182 7.38 4.77 -1.08
CA PHE A 182 6.99 5.92 -1.90
C PHE A 182 8.22 6.72 -2.31
N ALA A 183 8.06 7.60 -3.30
CA ALA A 183 9.07 8.57 -3.70
C ALA A 183 8.89 9.89 -2.92
N ALA A 184 9.98 10.61 -2.70
CA ALA A 184 9.96 11.96 -2.16
C ALA A 184 11.11 12.78 -2.76
N GLN A 185 11.00 14.10 -2.75
CA GLN A 185 12.13 14.97 -3.12
C GLN A 185 13.09 15.15 -1.93
N GLU A 186 14.37 15.42 -2.21
CA GLU A 186 15.36 15.77 -1.18
C GLU A 186 14.90 16.92 -0.27
N SER A 187 14.17 17.89 -0.83
CA SER A 187 13.58 19.01 -0.08
C SER A 187 12.45 18.60 0.87
N GLU A 188 11.88 17.40 0.71
CA GLU A 188 10.73 16.91 1.49
C GLU A 188 11.13 15.96 2.63
N VAL A 189 12.43 15.71 2.85
CA VAL A 189 12.93 14.77 3.85
C VAL A 189 12.38 15.03 5.26
N ASP A 190 12.23 16.30 5.66
CA ASP A 190 11.70 16.62 6.99
C ASP A 190 10.19 16.32 7.10
N LYS A 191 9.41 16.58 6.05
CA LYS A 191 7.99 16.17 5.94
C LYS A 191 7.85 14.65 6.01
N VAL A 192 8.75 13.91 5.35
CA VAL A 192 8.81 12.44 5.41
C VAL A 192 9.11 11.94 6.83
N LYS A 193 10.04 12.58 7.55
CA LYS A 193 10.35 12.22 8.94
C LYS A 193 9.18 12.50 9.87
N GLU A 194 8.51 13.64 9.74
CA GLU A 194 7.31 13.96 10.53
C GLU A 194 6.20 12.94 10.30
N HIS A 195 5.93 12.62 9.04
CA HIS A 195 5.00 11.57 8.65
C HIS A 195 5.37 10.21 9.29
N PHE A 196 6.64 9.83 9.20
CA PHE A 196 7.13 8.59 9.82
C PHE A 196 6.94 8.55 11.33
N GLN A 197 7.22 9.64 12.05
CA GLN A 197 7.04 9.68 13.50
C GLN A 197 5.57 9.47 13.89
N ARG A 198 4.63 10.09 13.16
CA ARG A 198 3.19 9.87 13.35
C ARG A 198 2.81 8.40 13.14
N TYR A 199 3.31 7.78 12.08
CA TYR A 199 3.02 6.38 11.77
C TYR A 199 3.63 5.43 12.79
N ARG A 200 4.90 5.60 13.12
CA ARG A 200 5.62 4.77 14.09
C ARG A 200 4.95 4.80 15.46
N ALA A 201 4.58 5.99 15.95
CA ALA A 201 3.90 6.15 17.24
C ALA A 201 2.62 5.30 17.31
N LYS A 202 1.81 5.31 16.23
CA LYS A 202 0.57 4.53 16.18
C LYS A 202 0.80 3.03 16.00
N MET A 203 1.80 2.66 15.21
CA MET A 203 2.13 1.25 14.95
C MET A 203 2.75 0.55 16.16
N LEU A 204 3.46 1.28 17.03
CA LEU A 204 3.94 0.72 18.30
C LEU A 204 2.78 0.24 19.18
N GLU A 205 1.60 0.89 19.15
CA GLU A 205 0.39 0.41 19.84
C GLU A 205 -0.09 -0.95 19.32
N MET A 206 0.27 -1.30 18.08
CA MET A 206 -0.05 -2.56 17.41
C MET A 206 1.11 -3.58 17.43
N ASN A 207 2.14 -3.31 18.23
CA ASN A 207 3.38 -4.11 18.32
C ASN A 207 4.13 -4.24 16.98
N ILE A 208 4.11 -3.16 16.19
CA ILE A 208 4.90 -2.99 14.96
C ILE A 208 5.86 -1.82 15.19
N ASP A 209 7.16 -2.11 15.29
CA ASP A 209 8.20 -1.08 15.41
C ASP A 209 8.67 -0.72 14.01
N LEU A 210 8.17 0.41 13.50
CA LEU A 210 8.58 0.88 12.20
C LEU A 210 10.01 1.46 12.24
N GLN A 211 10.80 1.12 11.24
CA GLN A 211 12.02 1.80 10.85
C GLN A 211 11.83 2.48 9.50
N ILE A 212 12.70 3.44 9.18
CA ILE A 212 12.68 4.18 7.91
C ILE A 212 14.00 4.02 7.19
N LEU A 213 13.91 3.76 5.89
CA LEU A 213 15.02 3.83 4.95
C LEU A 213 14.73 4.98 3.97
N ILE A 214 15.72 5.86 3.77
CA ILE A 214 15.69 6.93 2.76
C ILE A 214 16.99 6.82 1.97
N ARG A 215 16.90 6.72 0.64
CA ARG A 215 18.09 6.60 -0.23
C ARG A 215 17.83 7.13 -1.63
N LYS A 216 18.88 7.35 -2.42
CA LYS A 216 18.72 7.58 -3.86
C LYS A 216 18.34 6.29 -4.59
N PRO A 217 17.52 6.36 -5.65
CA PRO A 217 17.29 5.25 -6.56
C PRO A 217 18.61 4.72 -7.14
N LYS A 218 18.67 3.42 -7.40
CA LYS A 218 19.85 2.75 -7.98
C LYS A 218 19.76 2.61 -9.48
#